data_AF-A0A5N4DEY2-F1
#
_entry.id   AF-A0A5N4DEY2-F1
#
_cell.length_a   1.000
_cell.length_b   1.000
_cell.length_c   1.000
_cell.angle_alpha   90.00
_cell.angle_beta   90.00
_cell.angle_gamma   90.00
#
_symmetry.space_group_name_H-M   'P 1'
#
loop_
_entity.id
_entity.type
_entity.pdbx_description
1 polymer ?
#
loop_
_entity_poly.entity_id
_entity_poly.type
_entity_poly.pdbx_seq_one_letter_code
_entity_poly.pdbx_strand_id
1 'polypeptide(L)'
;MTAARVRPLSSPRLVGAVTVGGAGVMAVETLSPDWEFDRVDDGSQKIHAEVQLKNYGKFLEEYTSQLRRIEDALDDSIGDVWDFNLDPIALKLLPYEQSSLLELIKTENKVLNKVITVYAALCCEIKKLKYEAETKFYNGLLFYGEGTTDSSMVEGDCQIQMGRFISFLQELSCFVTRCYEVVMNVVHQLAALYISNK
;
A
#
# COMPACT_ATOMS: atom_id res chain seq x y z
N MET A 1 16.95 -4.09 -35.20
CA MET A 1 18.09 -3.23 -34.85
C MET A 1 17.86 -2.72 -33.44
N THR A 2 18.78 -2.86 -32.47
CA THR A 2 20.10 -3.51 -32.45
C THR A 2 20.41 -3.99 -31.02
N ALA A 3 21.05 -5.16 -30.85
CA ALA A 3 21.34 -5.70 -29.53
C ALA A 3 22.57 -5.03 -28.87
N ALA A 4 22.46 -4.67 -27.60
CA ALA A 4 23.58 -4.17 -26.79
C ALA A 4 24.30 -5.34 -26.09
N ARG A 5 25.58 -5.54 -26.41
CA ARG A 5 26.39 -6.70 -25.98
C ARG A 5 27.46 -6.26 -24.98
N VAL A 6 27.22 -6.49 -23.68
CA VAL A 6 28.19 -6.20 -22.61
C VAL A 6 29.38 -7.17 -22.71
N ARG A 7 30.61 -6.65 -22.57
CA ARG A 7 31.85 -7.45 -22.47
C ARG A 7 32.37 -7.42 -21.03
N PRO A 8 32.81 -8.55 -20.44
CA PRO A 8 33.63 -8.55 -19.24
C PRO A 8 35.13 -8.54 -19.59
N LEU A 9 35.93 -7.71 -18.91
CA LEU A 9 37.38 -7.92 -18.80
C LEU A 9 37.99 -7.10 -17.64
N SER A 10 38.50 -7.78 -16.62
CA SER A 10 39.84 -7.53 -16.04
C SER A 10 40.09 -8.42 -14.82
N SER A 11 41.16 -9.20 -14.87
CA SER A 11 41.79 -9.80 -13.68
C SER A 11 42.99 -8.92 -13.24
N PRO A 12 43.27 -8.78 -11.94
CA PRO A 12 44.46 -8.06 -11.47
C PRO A 12 45.78 -8.79 -11.80
N ARG A 13 46.89 -8.04 -11.79
CA ARG A 13 48.25 -8.50 -12.10
C ARG A 13 49.01 -8.92 -10.84
N LEU A 14 50.06 -9.73 -11.04
CA LEU A 14 51.22 -9.86 -10.15
C LEU A 14 52.49 -9.55 -10.97
N VAL A 15 53.51 -8.93 -10.38
CA VAL A 15 54.65 -8.33 -11.11
C VAL A 15 55.98 -8.50 -10.38
N GLY A 16 56.97 -9.08 -11.06
CA GLY A 16 58.42 -8.89 -10.85
C GLY A 16 59.09 -9.66 -9.70
N ALA A 17 60.42 -9.82 -9.67
CA ALA A 17 61.48 -9.59 -10.69
C ALA A 17 62.81 -10.26 -10.21
N VAL A 18 63.97 -9.99 -10.88
CA VAL A 18 65.38 -10.35 -10.49
C VAL A 18 65.72 -11.86 -10.75
N THR A 19 66.69 -12.36 -11.54
CA THR A 19 67.91 -11.92 -12.32
C THR A 19 69.17 -11.59 -11.49
N VAL A 20 70.44 -11.90 -11.82
CA VAL A 20 71.25 -12.43 -12.97
C VAL A 20 72.35 -13.35 -12.35
N GLY A 21 73.04 -14.32 -12.96
CA GLY A 21 73.17 -14.85 -14.34
C GLY A 21 74.66 -15.02 -14.75
N GLY A 22 75.05 -16.10 -15.44
CA GLY A 22 76.47 -16.44 -15.73
C GLY A 22 76.64 -17.68 -16.63
N ALA A 23 77.86 -17.95 -17.13
CA ALA A 23 78.15 -18.98 -18.15
C ALA A 23 79.43 -19.79 -17.87
N GLY A 24 79.53 -21.03 -18.36
CA GLY A 24 80.76 -21.85 -18.24
C GLY A 24 80.59 -23.34 -18.60
N VAL A 25 81.08 -23.70 -19.79
CA VAL A 25 81.06 -25.02 -20.47
C VAL A 25 81.58 -26.27 -19.73
N MET A 26 80.99 -27.42 -20.14
CA MET A 26 81.55 -28.79 -20.31
C MET A 26 81.67 -29.80 -19.15
N ALA A 27 80.90 -30.89 -19.35
CA ALA A 27 81.21 -32.32 -19.14
C ALA A 27 81.70 -32.83 -17.76
N VAL A 28 80.88 -33.69 -17.13
CA VAL A 28 81.02 -35.17 -17.21
C VAL A 28 79.72 -35.81 -16.68
N GLU A 29 79.26 -36.90 -17.32
CA GLU A 29 78.13 -37.72 -16.85
C GLU A 29 78.61 -38.62 -15.69
N THR A 30 77.81 -39.00 -14.67
CA THR A 30 76.52 -39.71 -14.75
C THR A 30 75.80 -39.74 -13.39
N LEU A 31 74.52 -40.10 -13.38
CA LEU A 31 73.79 -40.75 -12.26
C LEU A 31 73.61 -39.93 -10.96
N SER A 32 72.68 -38.97 -11.01
CA SER A 32 71.88 -38.60 -9.83
C SER A 32 70.88 -39.72 -9.50
N PRO A 33 70.63 -40.06 -8.21
CA PRO A 33 69.47 -40.84 -7.83
C PRO A 33 68.21 -39.99 -8.00
N ASP A 34 67.22 -40.47 -8.74
CA ASP A 34 65.92 -39.79 -8.88
C ASP A 34 65.14 -39.86 -7.55
N TRP A 35 65.22 -38.79 -6.77
CA TRP A 35 64.31 -38.54 -5.66
C TRP A 35 63.00 -37.94 -6.19
N GLU A 36 62.23 -38.73 -6.94
CA GLU A 36 60.84 -38.36 -7.23
C GLU A 36 60.07 -38.27 -5.91
N PHE A 37 59.50 -37.09 -5.65
CA PHE A 37 58.66 -36.88 -4.48
C PHE A 37 57.30 -37.53 -4.75
N ASP A 38 56.98 -38.57 -3.98
CA ASP A 38 55.70 -39.29 -4.09
C ASP A 38 54.55 -38.27 -4.08
N ARG A 39 53.64 -38.40 -5.06
CA ARG A 39 52.49 -37.49 -5.16
C ARG A 39 51.54 -37.76 -4.00
N VAL A 40 51.70 -36.99 -2.92
CA VAL A 40 50.86 -37.01 -1.71
C VAL A 40 49.39 -37.10 -2.13
N ASP A 41 48.68 -38.11 -1.62
CA ASP A 41 47.35 -38.48 -2.09
C ASP A 41 46.30 -37.39 -1.86
N ASP A 42 46.10 -36.57 -2.88
CA ASP A 42 45.08 -35.52 -3.00
C ASP A 42 43.65 -36.09 -2.88
N GLY A 43 43.45 -37.39 -3.08
CA GLY A 43 42.19 -38.08 -2.78
C GLY A 43 41.74 -37.85 -1.34
N SER A 44 42.67 -37.89 -0.38
CA SER A 44 42.38 -37.60 1.03
C SER A 44 41.86 -36.17 1.24
N GLN A 45 42.55 -35.16 0.68
CA GLN A 45 42.18 -33.75 0.81
C GLN A 45 40.84 -33.46 0.13
N LYS A 46 40.62 -34.02 -1.06
CA LYS A 46 39.36 -33.95 -1.78
C LYS A 46 38.19 -34.57 -1.00
N ILE A 47 38.37 -35.75 -0.43
CA ILE A 47 37.35 -36.40 0.40
C ILE A 47 37.02 -35.54 1.63
N HIS A 48 38.02 -34.98 2.30
CA HIS A 48 37.80 -34.06 3.42
C HIS A 48 37.06 -32.78 2.98
N ALA A 49 37.40 -32.19 1.83
CA ALA A 49 36.70 -31.03 1.29
C ALA A 49 35.23 -31.35 0.95
N GLU A 50 34.94 -32.49 0.31
CA GLU A 50 33.57 -32.93 0.02
C GLU A 50 32.76 -33.18 1.30
N VAL A 51 33.38 -33.74 2.35
CA VAL A 51 32.73 -33.93 3.66
C VAL A 51 32.41 -32.59 4.32
N GLN A 52 33.34 -31.62 4.30
CA GLN A 52 33.08 -30.29 4.87
C GLN A 52 31.98 -29.55 4.10
N LEU A 53 31.99 -29.60 2.75
CA LEU A 53 30.91 -29.02 1.95
C LEU A 53 29.54 -29.64 2.26
N LYS A 54 29.47 -30.95 2.48
CA LYS A 54 28.24 -31.65 2.92
C LYS A 54 27.80 -31.23 4.33
N ASN A 55 28.74 -30.96 5.24
CA ASN A 55 28.45 -30.46 6.59
C ASN A 55 27.91 -29.01 6.55
N TYR A 56 28.54 -28.11 5.79
CA TYR A 56 28.06 -26.74 5.62
C TYR A 56 26.70 -26.68 4.92
N GLY A 57 26.45 -27.54 3.93
CA GLY A 57 25.14 -27.66 3.28
C GLY A 57 24.04 -28.01 4.27
N LYS A 58 24.25 -29.07 5.09
CA LYS A 58 23.30 -29.47 6.15
C LYS A 58 23.07 -28.37 7.18
N PHE A 59 24.13 -27.69 7.62
CA PHE A 59 24.01 -26.58 8.57
C PHE A 59 23.14 -25.45 8.03
N LEU A 60 23.34 -25.06 6.76
CA LEU A 60 22.55 -24.01 6.11
C LEU A 60 21.08 -24.45 5.91
N GLU A 61 20.84 -25.71 5.55
CA GLU A 61 19.50 -26.29 5.41
C GLU A 61 18.75 -26.31 6.76
N GLU A 62 19.41 -26.75 7.83
CA GLU A 62 18.86 -26.76 9.18
C GLU A 62 18.61 -25.35 9.73
N TYR A 63 19.54 -24.41 9.50
CA TYR A 63 19.37 -23.00 9.89
C TYR A 63 18.24 -22.31 9.10
N THR A 64 18.09 -22.64 7.81
CA THR A 64 16.95 -22.17 6.99
C THR A 64 15.62 -22.75 7.49
N SER A 65 15.60 -24.01 7.94
CA SER A 65 14.42 -24.61 8.57
C SER A 65 14.08 -23.93 9.92
N GLN A 66 15.08 -23.53 10.70
CA GLN A 66 14.87 -22.77 11.95
C GLN A 66 14.31 -21.37 11.67
N LEU A 67 14.91 -20.63 10.73
CA LEU A 67 14.41 -19.32 10.30
C LEU A 67 12.97 -19.39 9.81
N ARG A 68 12.64 -20.40 8.98
CA ARG A 68 11.27 -20.59 8.49
C ARG A 68 10.28 -20.90 9.61
N ARG A 69 10.62 -21.74 10.59
CA ARG A 69 9.75 -21.98 11.75
C ARG A 69 9.53 -20.73 12.62
N ILE A 70 10.46 -19.79 12.60
CA ILE A 70 10.32 -18.48 13.26
C ILE A 70 9.38 -17.59 12.43
N GLU A 71 9.57 -17.55 11.10
CA GLU A 71 8.68 -16.86 10.15
C GLU A 71 7.24 -17.37 10.26
N ASP A 72 7.01 -18.68 10.08
CA ASP A 72 5.71 -19.35 10.21
C ASP A 72 5.03 -19.02 11.58
N ALA A 73 5.79 -18.97 12.67
CA ALA A 73 5.28 -18.71 14.02
C ALA A 73 5.11 -17.22 14.39
N LEU A 74 5.70 -16.30 13.62
CA LEU A 74 5.41 -14.86 13.74
C LEU A 74 4.21 -14.46 12.88
N ASP A 75 3.98 -15.09 11.74
CA ASP A 75 2.84 -14.82 10.85
C ASP A 75 1.50 -15.04 11.59
N ASP A 76 1.36 -16.22 12.22
CA ASP A 76 0.24 -16.59 13.14
C ASP A 76 0.05 -15.64 14.34
N SER A 77 1.05 -14.81 14.67
CA SER A 77 1.06 -13.95 15.87
C SER A 77 1.00 -12.44 15.59
N ILE A 78 1.24 -12.02 14.34
CA ILE A 78 1.32 -10.60 13.94
C ILE A 78 0.19 -10.22 12.97
N GLY A 79 -0.45 -11.20 12.31
CA GLY A 79 -1.65 -10.98 11.50
C GLY A 79 -2.77 -10.21 12.22
N ASP A 80 -3.41 -9.28 11.50
CA ASP A 80 -4.58 -8.47 11.86
C ASP A 80 -4.57 -7.59 13.13
N VAL A 81 -3.67 -7.78 14.10
CA VAL A 81 -3.71 -7.04 15.39
C VAL A 81 -2.61 -5.98 15.53
N TRP A 82 -1.48 -6.10 14.81
CA TRP A 82 -0.29 -5.25 15.00
C TRP A 82 0.10 -4.40 13.79
N ASP A 83 -0.83 -4.10 12.86
CA ASP A 83 -0.57 -3.03 11.89
C ASP A 83 -0.64 -1.66 12.56
N PHE A 84 0.54 -1.08 12.82
CA PHE A 84 0.69 0.27 13.36
C PHE A 84 0.11 1.39 12.46
N ASN A 85 -0.29 1.08 11.21
CA ASN A 85 -0.96 2.00 10.30
C ASN A 85 -2.50 1.94 10.38
N LEU A 86 -3.08 0.92 11.04
CA LEU A 86 -4.53 0.78 11.26
C LEU A 86 -5.05 1.52 12.53
N ASP A 87 -4.19 2.32 13.16
CA ASP A 87 -4.46 3.38 14.15
C ASP A 87 -5.55 3.09 15.20
N PRO A 88 -5.18 2.52 16.38
CA PRO A 88 -6.14 2.18 17.43
C PRO A 88 -6.78 3.42 18.08
N ILE A 89 -7.93 3.80 17.52
CA ILE A 89 -8.85 4.87 17.95
C ILE A 89 -8.37 6.30 17.59
N ALA A 90 -8.52 6.66 16.32
CA ALA A 90 -8.46 8.04 15.84
C ALA A 90 -9.54 8.95 16.49
N LEU A 91 -9.21 9.58 17.62
CA LEU A 91 -10.12 10.47 18.37
C LEU A 91 -10.37 11.79 17.64
N LYS A 92 -11.45 11.82 16.84
CA LYS A 92 -11.83 12.94 15.97
C LYS A 92 -12.43 14.14 16.75
N LEU A 93 -11.59 14.83 17.52
CA LEU A 93 -11.89 16.00 18.34
C LEU A 93 -12.22 17.26 17.50
N LEU A 94 -13.44 17.35 16.95
CA LEU A 94 -14.00 18.61 16.46
C LEU A 94 -14.77 19.33 17.58
N PRO A 95 -14.66 20.66 17.71
CA PRO A 95 -15.57 21.43 18.54
C PRO A 95 -16.99 21.37 17.97
N TYR A 96 -17.93 20.84 18.74
CA TYR A 96 -19.35 20.80 18.37
C TYR A 96 -20.09 21.94 19.08
N GLU A 97 -20.71 22.83 18.32
CA GLU A 97 -21.52 23.92 18.86
C GLU A 97 -22.82 23.38 19.49
N GLN A 98 -23.01 23.65 20.78
CA GLN A 98 -24.17 23.20 21.55
C GLN A 98 -25.26 24.28 21.68
N SER A 99 -24.93 25.55 21.43
CA SER A 99 -25.90 26.65 21.49
C SER A 99 -26.83 26.63 20.28
N SER A 100 -28.10 26.96 20.48
CA SER A 100 -29.06 27.00 19.37
C SER A 100 -28.76 28.14 18.39
N LEU A 101 -29.19 28.00 17.13
CA LEU A 101 -28.93 29.00 16.09
C LEU A 101 -29.45 30.42 16.47
N LEU A 102 -30.56 30.49 17.19
CA LEU A 102 -31.14 31.75 17.69
C LEU A 102 -30.35 32.35 18.86
N GLU A 103 -29.51 31.56 19.53
CA GLU A 103 -28.65 32.04 20.61
C GLU A 103 -27.33 32.61 20.11
N LEU A 104 -26.82 32.12 18.98
CA LEU A 104 -25.69 32.72 18.25
C LEU A 104 -26.09 34.04 17.58
N ILE A 105 -27.29 34.11 16.99
CA ILE A 105 -27.74 35.28 16.20
C ILE A 105 -28.40 36.32 17.13
N LYS A 106 -27.57 36.96 17.96
CA LYS A 106 -27.95 38.04 18.87
C LYS A 106 -27.28 39.36 18.49
N THR A 107 -27.79 40.03 17.46
CA THR A 107 -27.46 41.44 17.17
C THR A 107 -28.58 42.38 17.66
N GLU A 108 -28.28 43.66 17.81
CA GLU A 108 -29.30 44.67 18.19
C GLU A 108 -30.34 44.91 17.08
N ASN A 109 -29.98 44.65 15.83
CA ASN A 109 -30.85 44.88 14.68
C ASN A 109 -31.81 43.69 14.46
N LYS A 110 -33.08 43.90 14.85
CA LYS A 110 -34.16 42.89 14.75
C LYS A 110 -34.48 42.46 13.31
N VAL A 111 -34.16 43.26 12.29
CA VAL A 111 -34.31 42.88 10.87
C VAL A 111 -33.14 41.99 10.46
N LEU A 112 -31.91 42.40 10.80
CA LEU A 112 -30.69 41.63 10.53
C LEU A 112 -30.74 40.24 11.17
N ASN A 113 -31.21 40.12 12.41
CA ASN A 113 -31.36 38.81 13.07
C ASN A 113 -32.28 37.86 12.28
N LYS A 114 -33.41 38.36 11.74
CA LYS A 114 -34.30 37.54 10.90
C LYS A 114 -33.60 37.08 9.62
N VAL A 115 -32.93 38.00 8.92
CA VAL A 115 -32.21 37.72 7.67
C VAL A 115 -31.11 36.68 7.90
N ILE A 116 -30.23 36.88 8.89
CA ILE A 116 -29.17 35.92 9.22
C ILE A 116 -29.77 34.57 9.65
N THR A 117 -30.88 34.54 10.39
CA THR A 117 -31.54 33.28 10.80
C THR A 117 -31.97 32.45 9.59
N VAL A 118 -32.57 33.07 8.57
CA VAL A 118 -32.98 32.37 7.35
C VAL A 118 -31.77 31.82 6.58
N TYR A 119 -30.74 32.64 6.35
CA TYR A 119 -29.55 32.19 5.63
C TYR A 119 -28.77 31.11 6.39
N ALA A 120 -28.59 31.26 7.70
CA ALA A 120 -27.86 30.28 8.49
C ALA A 120 -28.63 28.96 8.63
N ALA A 121 -29.97 28.98 8.69
CA ALA A 121 -30.78 27.78 8.60
C ALA A 121 -30.56 27.04 7.26
N LEU A 122 -30.61 27.75 6.13
CA LEU A 122 -30.31 27.19 4.80
C LEU A 122 -28.87 26.64 4.73
N CYS A 123 -27.87 27.33 5.29
CA CYS A 123 -26.50 26.82 5.35
C CYS A 123 -26.36 25.55 6.20
N CYS A 124 -27.09 25.43 7.32
CA CYS A 124 -27.14 24.20 8.10
C CYS A 124 -27.84 23.06 7.35
N GLU A 125 -28.90 23.37 6.59
CA GLU A 125 -29.63 22.40 5.77
C GLU A 125 -28.77 21.84 4.63
N ILE A 126 -28.01 22.69 3.93
CA ILE A 126 -27.02 22.29 2.91
C ILE A 126 -25.94 21.40 3.53
N LYS A 127 -25.40 21.76 4.70
CA LYS A 127 -24.40 20.94 5.41
C LYS A 127 -24.95 19.56 5.78
N LYS A 128 -26.20 19.48 6.24
CA LYS A 128 -26.87 18.21 6.54
C LYS A 128 -27.05 17.35 5.29
N LEU A 129 -27.59 17.92 4.20
CA LEU A 129 -27.79 17.21 2.94
C LEU A 129 -26.47 16.71 2.34
N LYS A 130 -25.39 17.51 2.41
CA LYS A 130 -24.04 17.07 2.00
C LYS A 130 -23.58 15.84 2.81
N TYR A 131 -23.69 15.90 4.14
CA TYR A 131 -23.30 14.80 5.01
C TYR A 131 -24.12 13.53 4.74
N GLU A 132 -25.41 13.67 4.46
CA GLU A 132 -26.30 12.56 4.09
C GLU A 132 -25.89 11.94 2.73
N ALA A 133 -25.54 12.76 1.73
CA ALA A 133 -24.99 12.27 0.46
C ALA A 133 -23.69 11.48 0.65
N GLU A 134 -22.74 12.05 1.39
CA GLU A 134 -21.41 11.48 1.63
C GLU A 134 -21.45 10.17 2.41
N THR A 135 -22.35 10.05 3.41
CA THR A 135 -22.42 8.87 4.28
C THR A 135 -23.33 7.76 3.75
N LYS A 136 -24.46 8.12 3.12
CA LYS A 136 -25.51 7.17 2.73
C LYS A 136 -25.49 6.81 1.25
N PHE A 137 -25.37 7.81 0.37
CA PHE A 137 -25.65 7.63 -1.05
C PHE A 137 -24.41 7.39 -1.91
N TYR A 138 -23.26 8.01 -1.61
CA TYR A 138 -22.05 7.86 -2.44
C TYR A 138 -21.52 6.42 -2.46
N ASN A 139 -21.38 5.77 -1.30
CA ASN A 139 -20.93 4.38 -1.22
C ASN A 139 -21.91 3.41 -1.92
N GLY A 140 -23.22 3.61 -1.71
CA GLY A 140 -24.26 2.77 -2.32
C GLY A 140 -24.36 2.89 -3.84
N LEU A 141 -23.93 4.03 -4.42
CA LEU A 141 -23.80 4.21 -5.87
C LEU A 141 -22.46 3.71 -6.41
N LEU A 142 -21.36 3.88 -5.67
CA LEU A 142 -20.01 3.49 -6.08
C LEU A 142 -19.84 1.98 -6.20
N PHE A 143 -20.34 1.22 -5.22
CA PHE A 143 -20.22 -0.24 -5.18
C PHE A 143 -21.42 -0.97 -5.83
N TYR A 144 -22.29 -0.27 -6.57
CA TYR A 144 -23.45 -0.89 -7.20
C TYR A 144 -23.04 -1.80 -8.36
N GLY A 145 -23.23 -3.11 -8.19
CA GLY A 145 -22.83 -4.13 -9.16
C GLY A 145 -21.40 -4.65 -8.99
N GLU A 146 -20.66 -4.19 -7.97
CA GLU A 146 -19.40 -4.83 -7.59
C GLU A 146 -19.65 -6.08 -6.73
N GLY A 147 -18.72 -7.04 -6.79
CA GLY A 147 -18.80 -8.31 -6.08
C GLY A 147 -19.58 -9.44 -6.79
N THR A 148 -20.30 -9.16 -7.87
CA THR A 148 -20.96 -10.19 -8.69
C THR A 148 -19.99 -10.84 -9.68
N THR A 149 -19.59 -12.09 -9.41
CA THR A 149 -18.82 -12.92 -10.35
C THR A 149 -19.74 -13.77 -11.23
N ASP A 150 -19.60 -13.64 -12.55
CA ASP A 150 -20.43 -14.32 -13.56
C ASP A 150 -20.53 -15.84 -13.38
N SER A 151 -19.50 -16.46 -12.79
CA SER A 151 -19.38 -17.91 -12.57
C SER A 151 -20.33 -18.50 -11.50
N SER A 152 -21.08 -17.67 -10.76
CA SER A 152 -21.86 -18.12 -9.59
C SER A 152 -23.29 -17.57 -9.51
N MET A 153 -23.77 -16.81 -10.51
CA MET A 153 -25.12 -16.25 -10.47
C MET A 153 -26.17 -17.24 -10.99
N VAL A 154 -27.27 -17.40 -10.27
CA VAL A 154 -28.44 -18.19 -10.69
C VAL A 154 -29.42 -17.29 -11.44
N GLU A 155 -30.16 -17.87 -12.39
CA GLU A 155 -31.22 -17.15 -13.11
C GLU A 155 -32.27 -16.62 -12.12
N GLY A 156 -32.31 -15.28 -11.95
CA GLY A 156 -33.16 -14.58 -10.98
C GLY A 156 -32.40 -13.71 -9.98
N ASP A 157 -31.11 -13.97 -9.73
CA ASP A 157 -30.34 -13.26 -8.69
C ASP A 157 -30.19 -11.76 -9.01
N CYS A 158 -29.91 -11.41 -10.27
CA CYS A 158 -29.81 -10.01 -10.71
C CYS A 158 -31.13 -9.23 -10.50
N GLN A 159 -32.26 -9.91 -10.72
CA GLN A 159 -33.60 -9.36 -10.51
C GLN A 159 -33.89 -9.14 -9.01
N ILE A 160 -33.42 -10.05 -8.14
CA ILE A 160 -33.51 -9.91 -6.68
C ILE A 160 -32.59 -8.78 -6.18
N GLN A 161 -31.38 -8.65 -6.72
CA GLN A 161 -30.43 -7.58 -6.38
C GLN A 161 -30.99 -6.20 -6.78
N MET A 162 -31.51 -6.08 -8.02
CA MET A 162 -32.23 -4.88 -8.48
C MET A 162 -33.46 -4.58 -7.61
N GLY A 163 -34.25 -5.60 -7.27
CA GLY A 163 -35.43 -5.50 -6.41
C GLY A 163 -35.13 -5.10 -4.96
N ARG A 164 -33.90 -5.29 -4.48
CA ARG A 164 -33.41 -4.74 -3.20
C ARG A 164 -32.90 -3.30 -3.34
N PHE A 165 -32.28 -2.97 -4.47
CA PHE A 165 -31.71 -1.64 -4.74
C PHE A 165 -32.77 -0.58 -5.09
N ILE A 166 -33.96 -0.97 -5.56
CA ILE A 166 -35.02 -0.03 -5.94
C ILE A 166 -35.46 0.90 -4.79
N SER A 167 -35.47 0.41 -3.54
CA SER A 167 -35.79 1.21 -2.35
C SER A 167 -34.74 2.30 -2.10
N PHE A 168 -33.45 1.97 -2.29
CA PHE A 168 -32.35 2.94 -2.21
C PHE A 168 -32.47 4.01 -3.31
N LEU A 169 -32.81 3.61 -4.53
CA LEU A 169 -33.04 4.54 -5.64
C LEU A 169 -34.27 5.46 -5.41
N GLN A 170 -35.32 4.94 -4.77
CA GLN A 170 -36.48 5.73 -4.39
C GLN A 170 -36.12 6.77 -3.32
N GLU A 171 -35.38 6.38 -2.28
CA GLU A 171 -34.89 7.32 -1.26
C GLU A 171 -33.93 8.37 -1.85
N LEU A 172 -33.06 7.97 -2.78
CA LEU A 172 -32.17 8.87 -3.51
C LEU A 172 -32.96 9.90 -4.36
N SER A 173 -34.04 9.47 -5.02
CA SER A 173 -34.91 10.37 -5.80
C SER A 173 -35.57 11.43 -4.91
N CYS A 174 -36.07 11.03 -3.74
CA CYS A 174 -36.60 11.96 -2.73
C CYS A 174 -35.51 12.91 -2.21
N PHE A 175 -34.30 12.41 -1.94
CA PHE A 175 -33.15 13.21 -1.50
C PHE A 175 -32.72 14.26 -2.55
N VAL A 176 -32.63 13.86 -3.82
CA VAL A 176 -32.31 14.77 -4.94
C VAL A 176 -33.39 15.85 -5.09
N THR A 177 -34.66 15.48 -5.01
CA THR A 177 -35.79 16.43 -5.01
C THR A 177 -35.64 17.45 -3.88
N ARG A 178 -35.35 16.98 -2.66
CA ARG A 178 -35.13 17.85 -1.49
C ARG A 178 -33.93 18.78 -1.66
N CYS A 179 -32.87 18.36 -2.35
CA CYS A 179 -31.73 19.21 -2.69
C CYS A 179 -32.11 20.34 -3.65
N TYR A 180 -32.92 20.06 -4.68
CA TYR A 180 -33.43 21.10 -5.58
C TYR A 180 -34.28 22.14 -4.84
N GLU A 181 -35.12 21.73 -3.90
CA GLU A 181 -35.90 22.66 -3.05
C GLU A 181 -35.00 23.61 -2.24
N VAL A 182 -33.90 23.11 -1.66
CA VAL A 182 -32.95 23.95 -0.91
C VAL A 182 -32.25 24.95 -1.83
N VAL A 183 -31.78 24.51 -3.00
CA VAL A 183 -31.13 25.40 -3.97
C VAL A 183 -32.10 26.49 -4.46
N MET A 184 -33.35 26.12 -4.77
CA MET A 184 -34.39 27.09 -5.12
C MET A 184 -34.67 28.09 -3.97
N ASN A 185 -34.76 27.61 -2.73
CA ASN A 185 -34.95 28.48 -1.57
C ASN A 185 -33.77 29.45 -1.37
N VAL A 186 -32.52 29.00 -1.54
CA VAL A 186 -31.34 29.89 -1.50
C VAL A 186 -31.43 30.98 -2.58
N VAL A 187 -31.75 30.60 -3.82
CA VAL A 187 -31.90 31.55 -4.93
C VAL A 187 -33.04 32.54 -4.67
N HIS A 188 -34.18 32.09 -4.16
CA HIS A 188 -35.32 32.96 -3.82
C HIS A 188 -34.99 33.95 -2.70
N GLN A 189 -34.31 33.53 -1.63
CA GLN A 189 -33.92 34.44 -0.54
C GLN A 189 -32.89 35.48 -1.01
N LEU A 190 -31.90 35.06 -1.82
CA LEU A 190 -30.92 35.97 -2.43
C LEU A 190 -31.58 36.99 -3.37
N ALA A 191 -32.51 36.53 -4.21
CA ALA A 191 -33.28 37.40 -5.10
C ALA A 191 -34.16 38.39 -4.32
N ALA A 192 -34.83 37.95 -3.25
CA ALA A 192 -35.62 38.82 -2.38
C ALA A 192 -34.76 39.91 -1.72
N LEU A 193 -33.58 39.55 -1.21
CA LEU A 193 -32.63 40.50 -0.62
C LEU A 193 -32.14 41.53 -1.67
N TYR A 194 -31.78 41.08 -2.87
CA TYR A 194 -31.38 41.97 -3.97
C TYR A 194 -32.50 42.92 -4.41
N ILE A 195 -33.73 42.42 -4.58
CA ILE A 195 -34.88 43.22 -5.00
C ILE A 195 -35.29 44.22 -3.91
N SER A 196 -35.17 43.87 -2.63
CA SER A 196 -35.47 44.77 -1.50
C SER A 196 -34.49 45.96 -1.34
N ASN A 197 -33.45 46.02 -2.17
CA ASN A 197 -32.43 47.07 -2.18
C ASN A 197 -32.61 48.04 -3.39
N LYS A 198 -33.85 48.17 -3.90
CA LYS A 198 -34.19 48.91 -5.11
C LYS A 198 -35.57 49.55 -5.05
#